data_AF-A0A315X779-F1
#
_entry.id   AF-A0A315X779-F1
#
_cell.length_a   1.000
_cell.length_b   1.000
_cell.length_c   1.000
_cell.angle_alpha   90.00
_cell.angle_beta   90.00
_cell.angle_gamma   90.00
#
_symmetry.space_group_name_H-M   'P 1'
#
loop_
_entity.id
_entity.type
_entity.pdbx_description
1 polymer ?
#
loop_
_entity_poly.entity_id
_entity_poly.type
_entity_poly.pdbx_seq_one_letter_code
_entity_poly.pdbx_strand_id
1 'polypeptide(L)'
;MVGQAWDTDTETDRAGMDPFPVRSWFPAPARVRLEGDLVVHDYDYNERYEPEGEPPPTAGLLDAFLKLRSPVGVLRFVRSFGPLGFCEQHGELGCQREDCTEPLFAEPVDAYLALANRYRLLLASGLRLMGGAPLDETERLAVAGALLVDAAREHRWDLGLFDRWQVGTAVDSLIAQARIRPTFSWGEGRRPTFALDSPLGSGIPNAAGALALQLGRAILGTQAFSVCSTCQTPYERKKTPAPGRPNYCPTCKRDGTADRVRKQEYRARRAKESS
;
A
#
# COMPACT_ATOMS: atom_id res chain seq x y z
N MET A 1 -47.32 25.19 12.69
CA MET A 1 -46.77 24.14 13.57
C MET A 1 -45.27 24.20 13.47
N VAL A 2 -44.64 24.43 14.61
CA VAL A 2 -43.23 24.80 14.82
C VAL A 2 -42.30 23.68 14.36
N GLY A 3 -41.23 24.06 13.66
CA GLY A 3 -40.16 23.16 13.26
C GLY A 3 -39.39 22.60 14.46
N GLN A 4 -39.08 21.32 14.39
CA GLN A 4 -38.11 20.71 15.28
C GLN A 4 -36.73 20.87 14.65
N ALA A 5 -35.93 21.72 15.29
CA ALA A 5 -34.51 21.84 15.07
C ALA A 5 -33.85 20.48 15.26
N TRP A 6 -33.07 20.06 14.27
CA TRP A 6 -32.10 19.00 14.47
C TRP A 6 -30.98 19.60 15.30
N ASP A 7 -30.89 19.12 16.54
CA ASP A 7 -29.80 19.42 17.45
C ASP A 7 -28.48 19.05 16.76
N THR A 8 -27.64 20.05 16.48
CA THR A 8 -26.36 19.89 15.77
C THR A 8 -25.19 19.92 16.75
N ASP A 9 -25.39 19.45 17.98
CA ASP A 9 -24.31 19.27 18.94
C ASP A 9 -24.00 17.79 19.13
N THR A 10 -23.17 17.26 18.22
CA THR A 10 -22.18 16.24 18.56
C THR A 10 -20.87 16.58 17.84
N GLU A 11 -20.18 17.58 18.40
CA GLU A 11 -18.80 17.92 18.11
C GLU A 11 -17.84 16.90 18.76
N THR A 12 -17.97 15.63 18.40
CA THR A 12 -17.06 14.55 18.79
C THR A 12 -16.75 13.65 17.59
N ASP A 13 -15.47 13.32 17.43
CA ASP A 13 -14.90 12.30 16.52
C ASP A 13 -14.67 12.63 15.02
N ARG A 14 -14.22 13.85 14.70
CA ARG A 14 -13.56 14.12 13.39
C ARG A 14 -12.07 13.76 13.33
N ALA A 15 -11.50 13.21 14.41
CA ALA A 15 -10.10 12.80 14.46
C ALA A 15 -9.98 11.28 14.59
N GLY A 16 -10.16 10.53 13.49
CA GLY A 16 -9.79 9.11 13.48
C GLY A 16 -10.54 8.17 12.54
N MET A 17 -11.60 8.61 11.85
CA MET A 17 -12.23 7.76 10.85
C MET A 17 -11.37 7.69 9.59
N ASP A 18 -10.84 6.50 9.28
CA ASP A 18 -10.40 6.17 7.92
C ASP A 18 -11.62 6.38 7.01
N PRO A 19 -11.58 7.31 6.02
CA PRO A 19 -12.74 7.63 5.18
C PRO A 19 -13.17 6.44 4.29
N PHE A 20 -12.34 5.40 4.21
CA PHE A 20 -12.67 4.14 3.56
C PHE A 20 -12.29 2.99 4.49
N PRO A 21 -13.10 2.68 5.53
CA PRO A 21 -12.86 1.49 6.30
C PRO A 21 -13.09 0.33 5.34
N VAL A 22 -12.02 -0.24 4.77
CA VAL A 22 -12.11 -1.46 3.98
C VAL A 22 -12.42 -2.58 4.97
N ARG A 23 -13.69 -2.67 5.36
CA ARG A 23 -14.19 -3.75 6.20
C ARG A 23 -14.27 -4.96 5.29
N SER A 24 -13.34 -5.87 5.48
CA SER A 24 -13.52 -7.25 5.02
C SER A 24 -14.80 -7.80 5.65
N TRP A 25 -15.59 -8.57 4.91
CA TRP A 25 -16.69 -9.34 5.52
C TRP A 25 -16.21 -10.64 6.18
N PHE A 26 -14.91 -10.91 6.09
CA PHE A 26 -14.30 -12.15 6.53
C PHE A 26 -13.21 -11.92 7.58
N PRO A 27 -13.14 -12.79 8.60
CA PRO A 27 -12.16 -12.76 9.65
C PRO A 27 -10.77 -13.04 9.08
N ALA A 28 -9.76 -12.70 9.87
CA ALA A 28 -8.42 -13.15 9.59
C ALA A 28 -8.41 -14.70 9.45
N PRO A 29 -7.59 -15.26 8.54
CA PRO A 29 -7.43 -16.70 8.43
C PRO A 29 -7.10 -17.34 9.78
N ALA A 30 -7.76 -18.44 10.10
CA ALA A 30 -7.63 -19.14 11.37
C ALA A 30 -6.20 -19.63 11.61
N ARG A 31 -5.50 -20.00 10.53
CA ARG A 31 -4.10 -20.41 10.57
C ARG A 31 -3.35 -19.77 9.41
N VAL A 32 -2.16 -19.24 9.71
CA VAL A 32 -1.20 -18.76 8.69
C VAL A 32 0.18 -19.28 9.05
N ARG A 33 0.83 -19.94 8.10
CA ARG A 33 2.17 -20.53 8.25
C ARG A 33 3.03 -20.33 7.00
N LEU A 34 4.34 -20.49 7.17
CA LEU A 34 5.27 -20.57 6.04
C LEU A 34 5.53 -22.03 5.72
N GLU A 35 5.46 -22.38 4.45
CA GLU A 35 5.82 -23.70 3.91
C GLU A 35 6.75 -23.51 2.73
N GLY A 36 8.05 -23.68 2.95
CA GLY A 36 9.06 -23.30 1.96
C GLY A 36 8.95 -21.83 1.60
N ASP A 37 8.71 -21.56 0.31
CA ASP A 37 8.58 -20.22 -0.26
C ASP A 37 7.12 -19.74 -0.38
N LEU A 38 6.18 -20.44 0.26
CA LEU A 38 4.75 -20.11 0.27
C LEU A 38 4.31 -19.63 1.66
N VAL A 39 3.40 -18.66 1.67
CA VAL A 39 2.57 -18.38 2.84
C VAL A 39 1.23 -19.09 2.65
N VAL A 40 0.97 -20.09 3.50
CA VAL A 40 -0.23 -20.91 3.44
C VAL A 40 -1.20 -20.45 4.52
N HIS A 41 -2.45 -20.24 4.14
CA HIS A 41 -3.50 -19.74 5.01
C HIS A 41 -4.78 -20.57 4.89
N ASP A 42 -5.38 -20.87 6.04
CA ASP A 42 -6.55 -21.72 6.14
C ASP A 42 -7.67 -20.97 6.87
N TYR A 43 -8.90 -21.17 6.39
CA TYR A 43 -10.12 -20.62 6.95
C TYR A 43 -10.95 -21.79 7.46
N ASP A 44 -11.30 -21.78 8.74
CA ASP A 44 -12.11 -22.85 9.32
C ASP A 44 -13.58 -22.71 8.85
N TYR A 45 -13.93 -23.43 7.78
CA TYR A 45 -15.25 -23.35 7.13
C TYR A 45 -16.28 -24.36 7.68
N ASN A 46 -15.95 -25.15 8.70
CA ASN A 46 -16.71 -26.36 9.05
C ASN A 46 -17.89 -26.19 10.02
N GLU A 47 -18.20 -24.99 10.52
CA GLU A 47 -19.34 -24.79 11.43
C GLU A 47 -20.22 -23.62 10.97
N ARG A 48 -21.54 -23.70 11.25
CA ARG A 48 -22.56 -22.70 10.89
C ARG A 48 -22.02 -21.29 11.09
N TYR A 49 -21.71 -20.64 9.97
CA TYR A 49 -20.84 -19.48 9.95
C TYR A 49 -21.63 -18.20 10.28
N GLU A 50 -21.64 -17.83 11.55
CA GLU A 50 -21.81 -16.44 11.96
C GLU A 50 -20.41 -15.85 12.10
N PRO A 51 -20.03 -14.80 11.34
CA PRO A 51 -18.71 -14.20 11.45
C PRO A 51 -18.57 -13.48 12.81
N GLU A 52 -18.23 -14.24 13.85
CA GLU A 52 -17.80 -13.70 15.13
C GLU A 52 -16.31 -13.31 15.00
N GLY A 53 -16.07 -12.11 14.47
CA GLY A 53 -14.72 -11.56 14.38
C GLY A 53 -14.72 -10.15 13.79
N GLU A 54 -13.92 -9.26 14.37
CA GLU A 54 -13.67 -7.97 13.73
C GLU A 54 -12.83 -8.17 12.46
N PRO A 55 -13.16 -7.47 11.36
CA PRO A 55 -12.33 -7.54 10.16
C PRO A 55 -10.91 -7.01 10.44
N PRO A 56 -9.89 -7.51 9.71
CA PRO A 56 -8.53 -7.03 9.87
C PRO A 56 -8.47 -5.50 9.65
N PRO A 57 -7.67 -4.79 10.46
CA PRO A 57 -7.57 -3.34 10.38
C PRO A 57 -6.90 -2.90 9.07
N THR A 58 -7.36 -1.79 8.50
CA THR A 58 -6.74 -1.18 7.30
C THR A 58 -5.71 -0.10 7.65
N ALA A 59 -5.75 0.38 8.90
CA ALA A 59 -4.83 1.39 9.40
C ALA A 59 -3.38 0.85 9.40
N GLY A 60 -2.46 1.60 8.81
CA GLY A 60 -1.04 1.22 8.71
C GLY A 60 -0.74 0.08 7.73
N LEU A 61 -1.73 -0.40 6.96
CA LEU A 61 -1.58 -1.47 5.96
C LEU A 61 -0.47 -1.15 4.95
N LEU A 62 -0.52 0.01 4.30
CA LEU A 62 0.50 0.42 3.34
C LEU A 62 1.88 0.54 4.00
N ASP A 63 1.99 1.17 5.17
CA ASP A 63 3.26 1.33 5.88
C ASP A 63 3.88 -0.02 6.29
N ALA A 64 3.06 -0.98 6.72
CA ALA A 64 3.50 -2.35 7.01
C ALA A 64 3.96 -3.07 5.73
N PHE A 65 3.22 -2.94 4.64
CA PHE A 65 3.54 -3.57 3.35
C PHE A 65 4.85 -3.04 2.76
N LEU A 66 5.08 -1.72 2.82
CA LEU A 66 6.32 -1.09 2.35
C LEU A 66 7.56 -1.56 3.12
N LYS A 67 7.40 -2.16 4.31
CA LYS A 67 8.50 -2.70 5.14
C LYS A 67 8.82 -4.17 4.88
N LEU A 68 8.07 -4.86 4.02
CA LEU A 68 8.34 -6.26 3.69
C LEU A 68 9.72 -6.43 3.04
N ARG A 69 10.56 -7.28 3.65
CA ARG A 69 11.94 -7.58 3.20
C ARG A 69 12.32 -9.05 3.35
N SER A 70 11.45 -9.89 3.91
CA SER A 70 11.76 -11.28 4.21
C SER A 70 10.49 -12.14 4.30
N PRO A 71 10.62 -13.47 4.17
CA PRO A 71 9.50 -14.41 4.36
C PRO A 71 8.79 -14.25 5.70
N VAL A 72 9.56 -14.07 6.78
CA VAL A 72 8.99 -13.85 8.13
C VAL A 72 8.20 -12.54 8.20
N GLY A 73 8.63 -11.51 7.47
CA GLY A 73 7.88 -10.26 7.33
C GLY A 73 6.55 -10.46 6.63
N VAL A 74 6.53 -11.26 5.55
CA VAL A 74 5.32 -11.62 4.81
C VAL A 74 4.35 -12.39 5.70
N LEU A 75 4.82 -13.41 6.42
CA LEU A 75 4.00 -14.16 7.38
C LEU A 75 3.33 -13.24 8.41
N ARG A 76 4.09 -12.30 8.99
CA ARG A 76 3.55 -11.35 9.97
C ARG A 76 2.50 -10.44 9.32
N PHE A 77 2.77 -9.97 8.10
CA PHE A 77 1.83 -9.13 7.36
C PHE A 77 0.51 -9.86 7.10
N VAL A 78 0.55 -11.09 6.56
CA VAL A 78 -0.66 -11.88 6.27
C VAL A 78 -1.47 -12.16 7.55
N ARG A 79 -0.80 -12.42 8.68
CA ARG A 79 -1.49 -12.58 9.98
C ARG A 79 -2.19 -11.31 10.46
N SER A 80 -1.65 -10.14 10.16
CA SER A 80 -2.20 -8.87 10.64
C SER A 80 -3.25 -8.27 9.71
N PHE A 81 -3.09 -8.47 8.40
CA PHE A 81 -3.85 -7.76 7.37
C PHE A 81 -4.61 -8.69 6.42
N GLY A 82 -4.32 -9.99 6.47
CA GLY A 82 -4.88 -10.98 5.57
C GLY A 82 -4.04 -11.23 4.32
N PRO A 83 -4.37 -12.30 3.59
CA PRO A 83 -3.82 -12.64 2.29
C PRO A 83 -4.10 -11.56 1.22
N LEU A 84 -3.29 -11.51 0.16
CA LEU A 84 -3.50 -10.59 -0.98
C LEU A 84 -4.20 -11.26 -2.15
N GLY A 85 -4.31 -12.59 -2.16
CA GLY A 85 -4.92 -13.36 -3.24
C GLY A 85 -4.03 -13.50 -4.47
N PHE A 86 -2.71 -13.65 -4.27
CA PHE A 86 -1.83 -14.12 -5.33
C PHE A 86 -2.19 -15.55 -5.72
N CYS A 87 -2.16 -15.82 -7.02
CA CYS A 87 -2.17 -17.20 -7.52
C CYS A 87 -0.81 -17.85 -7.25
N GLU A 88 -0.82 -19.07 -6.69
CA GLU A 88 0.39 -19.84 -6.44
C GLU A 88 1.22 -20.06 -7.73
N GLN A 89 0.56 -20.50 -8.80
CA GLN A 89 1.21 -20.87 -10.06
C GLN A 89 1.77 -19.68 -10.85
N HIS A 90 1.10 -18.52 -10.77
CA HIS A 90 1.40 -17.38 -11.64
C HIS A 90 1.99 -16.17 -10.88
N GLY A 91 1.86 -16.11 -9.56
CA GLY A 91 2.30 -14.97 -8.75
C GLY A 91 1.52 -13.67 -9.04
N GLU A 92 0.37 -13.78 -9.70
CA GLU A 92 -0.46 -12.64 -10.11
C GLU A 92 -1.63 -12.45 -9.16
N LEU A 93 -1.93 -11.19 -8.82
CA LEU A 93 -3.14 -10.83 -8.06
C LEU A 93 -4.37 -11.13 -8.90
N GLY A 94 -5.32 -11.86 -8.31
CA GLY A 94 -6.60 -12.14 -8.97
C GLY A 94 -6.44 -12.84 -10.31
N CYS A 95 -5.51 -13.80 -10.42
CA CYS A 95 -5.29 -14.55 -11.65
C CYS A 95 -6.61 -15.06 -12.27
N GLN A 96 -6.72 -14.96 -13.59
CA GLN A 96 -7.89 -15.38 -14.38
C GLN A 96 -7.51 -16.32 -15.52
N ARG A 97 -6.28 -16.83 -15.50
CA ARG A 97 -5.79 -17.66 -16.58
C ARG A 97 -6.52 -18.99 -16.58
N GLU A 98 -6.87 -19.46 -17.77
CA GLU A 98 -7.65 -20.69 -17.96
C GLU A 98 -6.88 -21.94 -17.51
N ASP A 99 -5.55 -21.86 -17.45
CA ASP A 99 -4.62 -22.91 -17.02
C ASP A 99 -4.34 -22.90 -15.51
N CYS A 100 -5.05 -22.08 -14.72
CA CYS A 100 -4.88 -21.99 -13.27
C CYS A 100 -5.67 -23.09 -12.55
N THR A 101 -4.97 -24.06 -11.95
CA THR A 101 -5.59 -25.20 -11.25
C THR A 101 -5.38 -25.20 -9.73
N GLU A 102 -4.51 -24.34 -9.20
CA GLU A 102 -4.10 -24.38 -7.79
C GLU A 102 -5.06 -23.66 -6.83
N PRO A 103 -5.19 -24.14 -5.58
CA PRO A 103 -6.04 -23.53 -4.57
C PRO A 103 -5.50 -22.16 -4.13
N LEU A 104 -6.41 -21.20 -3.93
CA LEU A 104 -6.11 -19.81 -3.52
C LEU A 104 -5.63 -19.67 -2.05
N PHE A 105 -5.17 -20.74 -1.43
CA PHE A 105 -4.82 -20.80 -0.01
C PHE A 105 -3.30 -20.80 0.25
N ALA A 106 -2.51 -20.71 -0.81
CA ALA A 106 -1.07 -20.56 -0.76
C ALA A 106 -0.64 -19.43 -1.68
N GLU A 107 0.16 -18.50 -1.14
CA GLU A 107 0.64 -17.36 -1.89
C GLU A 107 2.18 -17.32 -1.93
N PRO A 108 2.80 -16.99 -3.07
CA PRO A 108 4.25 -16.95 -3.19
C PRO A 108 4.86 -15.79 -2.40
N VAL A 109 5.83 -16.08 -1.53
CA VAL A 109 6.51 -15.06 -0.72
C VAL A 109 7.24 -14.03 -1.59
N ASP A 110 7.84 -14.49 -2.69
CA ASP A 110 8.53 -13.62 -3.65
C ASP A 110 7.58 -12.64 -4.35
N ALA A 111 6.35 -13.04 -4.67
CA ALA A 111 5.31 -12.17 -5.21
C ALA A 111 5.00 -11.00 -4.26
N TYR A 112 4.87 -11.25 -2.96
CA TYR A 112 4.74 -10.19 -1.94
C TYR A 112 5.92 -9.23 -1.94
N LEU A 113 7.15 -9.76 -1.96
CA LEU A 113 8.37 -8.94 -1.89
C LEU A 113 8.55 -8.11 -3.16
N ALA A 114 8.28 -8.70 -4.33
CA ALA A 114 8.30 -8.02 -5.62
C ALA A 114 7.24 -6.90 -5.67
N LEU A 115 6.01 -7.18 -5.24
CA LEU A 115 4.96 -6.18 -5.18
C LEU A 115 5.29 -5.06 -4.18
N ALA A 116 5.83 -5.38 -3.01
CA ALA A 116 6.27 -4.38 -2.05
C ALA A 116 7.41 -3.50 -2.59
N ASN A 117 8.33 -4.06 -3.39
CA ASN A 117 9.36 -3.29 -4.09
C ASN A 117 8.72 -2.32 -5.09
N ARG A 118 7.76 -2.79 -5.89
CA ARG A 118 7.03 -1.97 -6.86
C ARG A 118 6.26 -0.83 -6.19
N TYR A 119 5.58 -1.09 -5.08
CA TYR A 119 4.87 -0.07 -4.30
C TYR A 119 5.82 1.01 -3.76
N ARG A 120 7.01 0.63 -3.29
CA ARG A 120 8.03 1.58 -2.82
C ARG A 120 8.51 2.50 -3.93
N LEU A 121 8.80 1.92 -5.11
CA LEU A 121 9.20 2.67 -6.29
C LEU A 121 8.11 3.68 -6.68
N LEU A 122 6.87 3.22 -6.87
CA LEU A 122 5.77 4.08 -7.30
C LEU A 122 5.49 5.21 -6.31
N LEU A 123 5.50 4.91 -5.00
CA LEU A 123 5.29 5.93 -3.98
C LEU A 123 6.43 6.95 -3.94
N ALA A 124 7.70 6.51 -4.04
CA ALA A 124 8.84 7.40 -4.08
C ALA A 124 8.78 8.32 -5.31
N SER A 125 8.53 7.76 -6.49
CA SER A 125 8.37 8.50 -7.75
C SER A 125 7.20 9.49 -7.69
N GLY A 126 6.04 9.07 -7.19
CA GLY A 126 4.87 9.94 -7.05
C GLY A 126 5.12 11.12 -6.10
N LEU A 127 5.72 10.87 -4.93
CA LEU A 127 6.07 11.94 -3.98
C LEU A 127 7.09 12.92 -4.57
N ARG A 128 8.04 12.42 -5.36
CA ARG A 128 9.06 13.25 -6.03
C ARG A 128 8.44 14.18 -7.08
N LEU A 129 7.58 13.63 -7.95
CA LEU A 129 6.85 14.39 -8.96
C LEU A 129 5.89 15.41 -8.35
N MET A 130 5.24 15.06 -7.23
CA MET A 130 4.42 16.00 -6.44
C MET A 130 5.24 17.15 -5.86
N GLY A 131 6.49 16.88 -5.47
CA GLY A 131 7.46 17.90 -5.05
C GLY A 131 8.03 18.74 -6.19
N GLY A 132 7.62 18.51 -7.45
CA GLY A 132 8.11 19.23 -8.63
C GLY A 132 9.47 18.76 -9.14
N ALA A 133 10.02 17.66 -8.61
CA ALA A 133 11.27 17.09 -9.08
C ALA A 133 11.02 16.03 -10.16
N PRO A 134 11.75 16.06 -11.29
CA PRO A 134 11.62 15.04 -12.34
C PRO A 134 12.24 13.72 -11.89
N LEU A 135 11.79 12.61 -12.47
CA LEU A 135 12.44 11.32 -12.27
C LEU A 135 13.80 11.30 -12.98
N ASP A 136 14.78 10.62 -12.38
CA ASP A 136 15.99 10.29 -13.12
C ASP A 136 15.76 9.15 -14.12
N GLU A 137 16.77 8.85 -14.92
CA GLU A 137 16.68 7.82 -15.96
C GLU A 137 16.40 6.42 -15.39
N THR A 138 17.02 6.08 -14.26
CA THR A 138 16.86 4.76 -13.64
C THR A 138 15.46 4.60 -13.07
N GLU A 139 14.96 5.63 -12.39
CA GLU A 139 13.60 5.69 -11.87
C GLU A 139 12.57 5.59 -13.00
N ARG A 140 12.78 6.33 -14.10
CA ARG A 140 11.90 6.32 -15.26
C ARG A 140 11.85 4.95 -15.92
N LEU A 141 13.00 4.31 -16.15
CA LEU A 141 13.07 2.96 -16.68
C LEU A 141 12.39 1.95 -15.75
N ALA A 142 12.53 2.10 -14.43
CA ALA A 142 11.92 1.19 -13.47
C ALA A 142 10.38 1.34 -13.41
N VAL A 143 9.84 2.54 -13.62
CA VAL A 143 8.39 2.81 -13.64
C VAL A 143 7.76 2.45 -14.98
N ALA A 144 8.40 2.84 -16.09
CA ALA A 144 7.82 2.77 -17.43
C ALA A 144 8.31 1.59 -18.28
N GLY A 145 9.49 1.04 -17.98
CA GLY A 145 10.17 0.09 -18.86
C GLY A 145 10.84 0.76 -20.06
N ALA A 146 11.90 0.14 -20.59
CA ALA A 146 12.74 0.71 -21.65
C ALA A 146 11.95 1.07 -22.92
N LEU A 147 11.05 0.20 -23.35
CA LEU A 147 10.26 0.39 -24.58
C LEU A 147 9.47 1.70 -24.56
N LEU A 148 8.80 2.02 -23.45
CA LEU A 148 8.00 3.24 -23.34
C LEU A 148 8.88 4.48 -23.20
N VAL A 149 10.04 4.36 -22.55
CA VAL A 149 11.01 5.47 -22.45
C VAL A 149 11.61 5.81 -23.81
N ASP A 150 11.97 4.81 -24.59
CA ASP A 150 12.53 5.02 -25.93
C ASP A 150 11.49 5.62 -26.88
N ALA A 151 10.24 5.13 -26.83
CA ALA A 151 9.12 5.72 -27.57
C ALA A 151 8.88 7.18 -27.18
N ALA A 152 8.91 7.50 -25.88
CA ALA A 152 8.75 8.87 -25.40
C ALA A 152 9.83 9.82 -25.96
N ARG A 153 11.06 9.34 -26.10
CA ARG A 153 12.17 10.10 -26.67
C ARG A 153 12.03 10.30 -28.17
N GLU A 154 11.75 9.23 -28.91
CA GLU A 154 11.57 9.25 -30.36
C GLU A 154 10.48 10.24 -30.75
N HIS A 155 9.35 10.22 -30.03
CA HIS A 155 8.23 11.13 -30.24
C HIS A 155 8.38 12.49 -29.56
N ARG A 156 9.51 12.76 -28.87
CA ARG A 156 9.82 14.01 -28.17
C ARG A 156 8.72 14.45 -27.20
N TRP A 157 8.19 13.51 -26.43
CA TRP A 157 7.21 13.80 -25.39
C TRP A 157 7.82 14.65 -24.27
N ASP A 158 6.97 15.45 -23.61
CA ASP A 158 7.34 16.10 -22.35
C ASP A 158 7.55 15.01 -21.28
N LEU A 159 8.80 14.83 -20.85
CA LEU A 159 9.16 13.79 -19.90
C LEU A 159 8.52 14.00 -18.51
N GLY A 160 8.24 15.24 -18.12
CA GLY A 160 7.56 15.52 -16.84
C GLY A 160 6.10 15.10 -16.86
N LEU A 161 5.40 15.34 -17.98
CA LEU A 161 4.04 14.84 -18.18
C LEU A 161 4.01 13.32 -18.37
N PHE A 162 4.95 12.77 -19.13
CA PHE A 162 5.10 11.33 -19.32
C PHE A 162 5.33 10.61 -17.99
N ASP A 163 6.24 11.08 -17.15
CA ASP A 163 6.53 10.47 -15.84
C ASP A 163 5.26 10.44 -14.95
N ARG A 164 4.49 11.53 -14.93
CA ARG A 164 3.21 11.60 -14.19
C ARG A 164 2.17 10.62 -14.74
N TRP A 165 2.05 10.56 -16.07
CA TRP A 165 1.15 9.63 -16.73
C TRP A 165 1.53 8.18 -16.42
N GLN A 166 2.81 7.84 -16.44
CA GLN A 166 3.29 6.48 -16.14
C GLN A 166 3.07 6.07 -14.69
N VAL A 167 3.31 6.95 -13.73
CA VAL A 167 2.99 6.67 -12.32
C VAL A 167 1.47 6.47 -12.15
N GLY A 168 0.65 7.31 -12.79
CA GLY A 168 -0.82 7.17 -12.79
C GLY A 168 -1.27 5.83 -13.35
N THR A 169 -0.86 5.51 -14.58
CA THR A 169 -1.17 4.24 -15.27
C THR A 169 -0.74 3.02 -14.47
N ALA A 170 0.41 3.08 -13.79
CA ALA A 170 0.89 2.00 -12.95
C ALA A 170 0.03 1.79 -11.70
N VAL A 171 -0.45 2.87 -11.07
CA VAL A 171 -1.40 2.80 -9.94
C VAL A 171 -2.77 2.30 -10.41
N ASP A 172 -3.27 2.78 -11.54
CA ASP A 172 -4.53 2.33 -12.12
C ASP A 172 -4.49 0.84 -12.46
N SER A 173 -3.35 0.35 -12.98
CA SER A 173 -3.14 -1.07 -13.24
C SER A 173 -3.19 -1.91 -11.96
N LEU A 174 -2.64 -1.41 -10.85
CA LEU A 174 -2.72 -2.09 -9.54
C LEU A 174 -4.16 -2.14 -9.02
N ILE A 175 -4.92 -1.06 -9.17
CA ILE A 175 -6.34 -1.00 -8.81
C ILE A 175 -7.15 -2.00 -9.65
N ALA A 176 -6.89 -2.06 -10.95
CA ALA A 176 -7.55 -2.98 -11.88
C ALA A 176 -7.23 -4.45 -11.55
N GLN A 177 -5.97 -4.77 -11.27
CA GLN A 177 -5.52 -6.12 -10.88
C GLN A 177 -6.11 -6.56 -9.53
N ALA A 178 -6.20 -5.65 -8.57
CA ALA A 178 -6.85 -5.90 -7.28
C ALA A 178 -8.38 -6.11 -7.40
N ARG A 179 -8.95 -5.81 -8.57
CA ARG A 179 -10.37 -6.02 -8.94
C ARG A 179 -11.33 -5.59 -7.83
N ILE A 180 -11.10 -4.39 -7.33
CA ILE A 180 -11.88 -3.79 -6.27
C ILE A 180 -13.36 -3.76 -6.70
N ARG A 181 -14.23 -4.42 -5.93
CA ARG A 181 -15.69 -4.33 -6.10
C ARG A 181 -16.30 -3.57 -4.93
N PRO A 182 -16.68 -2.29 -5.10
CA PRO A 182 -17.45 -1.60 -4.08
C PRO A 182 -18.75 -2.35 -3.82
N THR A 183 -19.00 -2.72 -2.56
CA THR A 183 -20.23 -3.39 -2.13
C THR A 183 -20.97 -2.54 -1.11
N PHE A 184 -22.29 -2.54 -1.27
CA PHE A 184 -23.22 -1.90 -0.37
C PHE A 184 -24.09 -2.98 0.24
N SER A 185 -24.23 -2.97 1.56
CA SER A 185 -25.13 -3.89 2.23
C SER A 185 -25.96 -3.18 3.29
N TRP A 186 -27.16 -3.72 3.47
CA TRP A 186 -28.17 -3.25 4.41
C TRP A 186 -28.43 -4.41 5.37
N GLY A 187 -28.10 -4.21 6.64
CA GLY A 187 -28.45 -5.16 7.70
C GLY A 187 -29.73 -4.72 8.40
N GLU A 188 -30.54 -5.67 8.84
CA GLU A 188 -31.75 -5.36 9.62
C GLU A 188 -31.36 -4.61 10.91
N GLY A 189 -31.90 -3.40 11.09
CA GLY A 189 -31.57 -2.52 12.23
C GLY A 189 -30.15 -1.93 12.22
N ARG A 190 -29.34 -2.14 11.16
CA ARG A 190 -27.96 -1.63 11.07
C ARG A 190 -27.86 -0.49 10.05
N ARG A 191 -26.92 0.44 10.26
CA ARG A 191 -26.59 1.46 9.26
C ARG A 191 -26.05 0.79 7.99
N PRO A 192 -26.31 1.35 6.80
CA PRO A 192 -25.76 0.85 5.55
C PRO A 192 -24.24 0.81 5.62
N THR A 193 -23.65 -0.27 5.15
CA THR A 193 -22.20 -0.44 5.13
C THR A 193 -21.68 -0.43 3.70
N PHE A 194 -20.56 0.28 3.52
CA PHE A 194 -19.76 0.27 2.31
C PHE A 194 -18.51 -0.55 2.56
N ALA A 195 -18.17 -1.45 1.64
CA ALA A 195 -16.97 -2.28 1.70
C ALA A 195 -16.36 -2.43 0.31
N LEU A 196 -15.12 -2.94 0.26
CA LEU A 196 -14.49 -3.36 -0.97
C LEU A 196 -14.39 -4.88 -0.94
N ASP A 197 -15.09 -5.52 -1.86
CA ASP A 197 -15.15 -6.97 -1.98
C ASP A 197 -14.20 -7.48 -3.08
N SER A 198 -13.94 -8.78 -3.05
CA SER A 198 -13.16 -9.53 -4.04
C SER A 198 -14.08 -10.14 -5.10
N PRO A 199 -13.70 -10.14 -6.38
CA PRO A 199 -14.49 -10.69 -7.48
C PRO A 199 -14.55 -12.22 -7.50
N LEU A 200 -13.72 -12.90 -6.69
CA LEU A 200 -13.68 -14.36 -6.61
C LEU A 200 -14.94 -14.97 -5.96
N GLY A 201 -15.95 -14.15 -5.63
CA GLY A 201 -17.26 -14.63 -5.17
C GLY A 201 -17.23 -15.31 -3.81
N SER A 202 -16.09 -15.30 -3.14
CA SER A 202 -15.82 -16.02 -1.91
C SER A 202 -14.91 -15.17 -1.04
N GLY A 203 -15.47 -14.18 -0.36
CA GLY A 203 -15.08 -13.90 1.01
C GLY A 203 -13.61 -13.81 1.41
N ILE A 204 -12.75 -13.26 0.57
CA ILE A 204 -11.34 -13.04 0.93
C ILE A 204 -11.16 -11.53 1.10
N PRO A 205 -10.57 -11.07 2.23
CA PRO A 205 -10.25 -9.67 2.43
C PRO A 205 -9.50 -9.09 1.22
N ASN A 206 -10.00 -8.01 0.61
CA ASN A 206 -9.31 -7.38 -0.52
C ASN A 206 -8.21 -6.42 -0.04
N ALA A 207 -7.25 -6.95 0.73
CA ALA A 207 -6.10 -6.19 1.23
C ALA A 207 -5.26 -5.62 0.07
N ALA A 208 -5.24 -6.29 -1.09
CA ALA A 208 -4.61 -5.78 -2.31
C ALA A 208 -5.28 -4.49 -2.82
N GLY A 209 -6.61 -4.45 -2.81
CA GLY A 209 -7.40 -3.28 -3.21
C GLY A 209 -7.24 -2.12 -2.24
N ALA A 210 -7.31 -2.40 -0.95
CA ALA A 210 -7.03 -1.41 0.10
C ALA A 210 -5.61 -0.83 -0.06
N LEU A 211 -4.60 -1.67 -0.33
CA LEU A 211 -3.23 -1.24 -0.59
C LEU A 211 -3.14 -0.30 -1.80
N ALA A 212 -3.74 -0.68 -2.93
CA ALA A 212 -3.69 0.12 -4.16
C ALA A 212 -4.32 1.50 -3.98
N LEU A 213 -5.46 1.56 -3.27
CA LEU A 213 -6.12 2.83 -2.94
C LEU A 213 -5.32 3.67 -1.94
N GLN A 214 -4.74 3.06 -0.91
CA GLN A 214 -3.85 3.77 0.02
C GLN A 214 -2.62 4.33 -0.69
N LEU A 215 -2.05 3.60 -1.66
CA LEU A 215 -0.95 4.09 -2.50
C LEU A 215 -1.36 5.33 -3.29
N GLY A 216 -2.51 5.27 -3.98
CA GLY A 216 -3.06 6.42 -4.70
C GLY A 216 -3.28 7.63 -3.79
N ARG A 217 -3.90 7.43 -2.63
CA ARG A 217 -4.11 8.49 -1.61
C ARG A 217 -2.80 9.11 -1.12
N ALA A 218 -1.77 8.28 -0.90
CA ALA A 218 -0.46 8.74 -0.49
C ALA A 218 0.22 9.59 -1.57
N ILE A 219 0.12 9.18 -2.84
CA ILE A 219 0.66 9.96 -3.98
C ILE A 219 -0.11 11.27 -4.16
N LEU A 220 -1.43 11.28 -3.99
CA LEU A 220 -2.25 12.49 -4.03
C LEU A 220 -2.00 13.45 -2.85
N GLY A 221 -1.16 13.06 -1.88
CA GLY A 221 -0.86 13.86 -0.68
C GLY A 221 -2.00 13.90 0.35
N THR A 222 -3.05 13.09 0.16
CA THR A 222 -4.19 12.98 1.09
C THR A 222 -3.88 12.12 2.32
N GLN A 223 -2.74 11.42 2.31
CA GLN A 223 -2.16 10.73 3.45
C GLN A 223 -0.71 11.17 3.63
N ALA A 224 -0.31 11.45 4.87
CA ALA A 224 1.01 12.00 5.16
C ALA A 224 2.10 10.92 5.06
N PHE A 225 2.75 10.83 3.89
CA PHE A 225 3.95 10.02 3.66
C PHE A 225 5.18 10.88 3.40
N SER A 226 6.36 10.31 3.62
CA SER A 226 7.64 10.88 3.17
C SER A 226 8.65 9.78 2.87
N VAL A 227 9.66 10.09 2.08
CA VAL A 227 10.76 9.17 1.76
C VAL A 227 11.89 9.36 2.76
N CYS A 228 12.42 8.25 3.31
CA CYS A 228 13.58 8.28 4.19
C CYS A 228 14.85 8.64 3.40
N SER A 229 15.54 9.69 3.82
CA SER A 229 16.79 10.17 3.18
C SER A 229 17.93 9.16 3.23
N THR A 230 17.87 8.14 4.10
CA THR A 230 18.90 7.11 4.18
C THR A 230 18.56 5.85 3.40
N CYS A 231 17.43 5.21 3.70
CA CYS A 231 17.09 3.91 3.12
C CYS A 231 16.13 4.01 1.93
N GLN A 232 15.76 5.22 1.52
CA GLN A 232 14.83 5.52 0.41
C GLN A 232 13.45 4.84 0.55
N THR A 233 13.14 4.30 1.72
CA THR A 233 11.85 3.65 1.99
C THR A 233 10.83 4.72 2.38
N PRO A 234 9.69 4.81 1.69
CA PRO A 234 8.58 5.65 2.12
C PRO A 234 8.00 5.17 3.46
N TYR A 235 7.52 6.10 4.28
CA TYR A 235 6.94 5.81 5.59
C TYR A 235 5.87 6.83 5.97
N GLU A 236 4.88 6.38 6.75
CA GLU A 236 3.81 7.26 7.25
C GLU A 236 4.32 8.17 8.38
N ARG A 237 3.79 9.39 8.46
CA ARG A 237 4.20 10.38 9.47
C ARG A 237 3.05 11.22 9.99
N LYS A 238 3.25 11.71 11.21
CA LYS A 238 2.28 12.56 11.91
C LYS A 238 2.41 14.06 11.64
N LYS A 239 3.53 14.54 11.05
CA LYS A 239 3.82 15.97 10.84
C LYS A 239 4.52 16.19 9.51
N THR A 240 4.22 17.26 8.76
CA THR A 240 4.84 17.69 7.48
C THR A 240 6.36 17.97 7.64
N PRO A 241 7.24 17.71 6.63
CA PRO A 241 8.68 17.84 6.84
C PRO A 241 9.07 19.30 6.65
N ALA A 242 10.10 19.73 7.37
CA ALA A 242 10.67 21.04 7.08
C ALA A 242 11.27 21.02 5.66
N PRO A 243 10.89 21.97 4.78
CA PRO A 243 11.49 22.07 3.45
C PRO A 243 13.02 22.12 3.53
N GLY A 244 13.69 21.38 2.64
CA GLY A 244 15.15 21.35 2.55
C GLY A 244 15.88 20.62 3.69
N ARG A 245 15.17 19.99 4.64
CA ARG A 245 15.80 19.16 5.68
C ARG A 245 15.64 17.66 5.38
N PRO A 246 16.67 16.84 5.67
CA PRO A 246 16.57 15.38 5.52
C PRO A 246 15.56 14.81 6.52
N ASN A 247 14.87 13.74 6.10
CA ASN A 247 13.82 13.08 6.86
C ASN A 247 14.13 11.60 7.02
N TYR A 248 13.77 11.01 8.16
CA TYR A 248 14.19 9.65 8.52
C TYR A 248 13.00 8.84 9.03
N CYS A 249 12.86 7.60 8.54
CA CYS A 249 11.84 6.67 9.02
C CYS A 249 12.10 6.24 10.48
N PRO A 250 11.08 5.75 11.21
CA PRO A 250 11.23 5.31 12.61
C PRO A 250 12.33 4.26 12.81
N THR A 251 12.53 3.37 11.85
CA THR A 251 13.57 2.32 11.91
C THR A 251 14.96 2.93 11.90
N CYS A 252 15.29 3.74 10.87
CA CYS A 252 16.60 4.40 10.76
C CYS A 252 16.88 5.38 11.92
N LYS A 253 15.83 5.89 12.59
CA LYS A 253 15.98 6.67 13.82
C LYS A 253 16.34 5.78 15.00
N ARG A 254 15.65 4.66 15.16
CA ARG A 254 15.83 3.75 16.31
C ARG A 254 17.17 3.01 16.26
N ASP A 255 17.63 2.65 15.07
CA ASP A 255 18.91 1.93 14.88
C ASP A 255 20.15 2.84 14.85
N GLY A 256 19.97 4.16 15.01
CA GLY A 256 21.06 5.14 15.04
C GLY A 256 21.65 5.50 13.68
N THR A 257 21.17 4.91 12.58
CA THR A 257 21.67 5.19 11.22
C THR A 257 21.48 6.67 10.86
N ALA A 258 20.33 7.25 11.21
CA ALA A 258 20.02 8.66 10.95
C ALA A 258 21.02 9.61 11.62
N ASP A 259 21.45 9.30 12.84
CA ASP A 259 22.39 10.16 13.58
C ASP A 259 23.82 10.01 13.05
N ARG A 260 24.19 8.80 12.61
CA ARG A 260 25.48 8.55 11.95
C ARG A 260 25.62 9.35 10.66
N VAL A 261 24.61 9.30 9.78
CA VAL A 261 24.60 10.06 8.51
C VAL A 261 24.64 11.56 8.79
N ARG A 262 23.82 12.05 9.72
CA ARG A 262 23.81 13.48 10.09
C ARG A 262 25.16 13.98 10.60
N LYS A 263 25.87 13.18 11.41
CA LYS A 263 27.23 13.51 11.88
C LYS A 263 28.24 13.54 10.73
N GLN A 264 28.13 12.63 9.76
CA GLN A 264 28.99 12.61 8.58
C GLN A 264 28.78 13.85 7.71
N GLU A 265 27.54 14.22 7.41
CA GLU A 265 27.20 15.41 6.63
C GLU A 265 27.67 16.70 7.33
N TYR A 266 27.51 16.79 8.65
CA TYR A 266 28.01 17.92 9.44
C TYR A 266 29.52 18.07 9.33
N ARG A 267 30.27 16.97 9.47
CA ARG A 267 31.73 16.95 9.31
C ARG A 267 32.15 17.35 7.89
N ALA A 268 31.46 16.84 6.87
CA ALA A 268 31.73 17.18 5.47
C ALA A 268 31.50 18.67 5.18
N ARG A 269 30.44 19.27 5.75
CA ARG A 269 30.19 20.71 5.60
C ARG A 269 31.25 21.56 6.31
N ARG A 270 31.61 21.21 7.55
CA ARG A 270 32.70 21.87 8.30
C ARG A 270 34.04 21.81 7.56
N ALA A 271 34.35 20.69 6.92
CA ALA A 271 35.58 20.53 6.13
C ALA A 271 35.59 21.40 4.87
N LYS A 272 34.43 21.58 4.21
CA LYS A 272 34.30 22.51 3.07
C LYS A 272 34.38 23.98 3.46
N GLU A 273 33.94 24.34 4.66
CA GLU A 273 34.00 25.72 5.19
C GLU A 273 35.41 26.11 5.67
N SER A 274 36.32 25.15 5.81
CA SER A 274 37.70 25.35 6.30
C SER A 274 38.77 25.20 5.20
N SER A 275 38.35 25.08 3.94
CA SER A 275 39.20 25.00 2.75
C SER A 275 38.90 26.14 1.80
#